data_AF-I2H550-F1
#
_entry.id   AF-I2H550-F1
#
_cell.length_a   1.000
_cell.length_b   1.000
_cell.length_c   1.000
_cell.angle_alpha   90.00
_cell.angle_beta   90.00
_cell.angle_gamma   90.00
#
_symmetry.space_group_name_H-M   'P 1'
#
loop_
_entity.id
_entity.type
_entity.pdbx_description
1 polymer ?
#
loop_
_entity_poly.entity_id
_entity_poly.type
_entity_poly.pdbx_seq_one_letter_code
_entity_poly.pdbx_strand_id
1 'polypeptide(L)'
;MFRSCLRIPAAASRTLASTSATLTKSALVTPRTNLLSSVIRSNGSSVNWCAFYTTNNSPTLDKSVVLTRVSNIITNFNSQLKDKTVTNETQFAKDLSLDSLDTVELLVAIEEEFDIEIPDNVADDLKSVGQTVDYIISNPEAH
;
A
#
# COMPACT_ATOMS: atom_id res chain seq x y z
N MET A 1 26.69 -1.82 46.63
CA MET A 1 25.76 -1.13 45.71
C MET A 1 24.75 -2.16 45.21
N PHE A 2 23.60 -2.23 45.88
CA PHE A 2 22.48 -3.14 45.60
C PHE A 2 21.43 -2.39 44.78
N ARG A 3 20.98 -2.94 43.65
CA ARG A 3 19.63 -2.79 43.05
C ARG A 3 19.43 -3.97 42.08
N SER A 4 18.82 -5.09 42.48
CA SER A 4 17.41 -5.36 42.79
C SER A 4 16.45 -5.29 41.59
N CYS A 5 15.96 -6.50 41.27
CA CYS A 5 14.59 -6.85 40.92
C CYS A 5 14.04 -6.49 39.54
N LEU A 6 14.13 -7.51 38.67
CA LEU A 6 13.10 -7.98 37.76
C LEU A 6 11.68 -7.70 38.30
N ARG A 7 10.85 -6.99 37.54
CA ARG A 7 9.41 -6.87 37.83
C ARG A 7 8.60 -6.93 36.54
N ILE A 8 8.07 -8.13 36.31
CA ILE A 8 6.97 -8.43 35.40
C ILE A 8 5.69 -8.49 36.26
N PRO A 9 4.56 -7.93 35.83
CA PRO A 9 3.23 -8.44 36.15
C PRO A 9 2.60 -9.02 34.85
N ALA A 10 2.16 -10.27 34.71
CA ALA A 10 1.29 -11.15 35.50
C ALA A 10 -0.21 -10.73 35.54
N ALA A 11 -1.03 -11.63 34.98
CA ALA A 11 -2.49 -11.82 35.12
C ALA A 11 -3.41 -10.89 34.28
N ALA A 12 -4.58 -11.29 33.78
CA ALA A 12 -5.42 -12.45 34.09
C ALA A 12 -6.40 -12.79 32.95
N SER A 13 -6.77 -14.06 32.93
CA SER A 13 -7.79 -14.78 32.14
C SER A 13 -9.17 -14.11 32.05
N ARG A 14 -9.85 -14.30 30.91
CA ARG A 14 -11.29 -14.64 30.88
C ARG A 14 -11.59 -15.64 29.75
N THR A 15 -11.90 -16.84 30.19
CA THR A 15 -12.74 -17.87 29.54
C THR A 15 -14.09 -17.23 29.12
N LEU A 16 -14.82 -17.73 28.12
CA LEU A 16 -15.62 -18.95 28.18
C LEU A 16 -16.13 -19.31 26.77
N ALA A 17 -16.05 -20.59 26.45
CA ALA A 17 -16.70 -21.22 25.32
C ALA A 17 -18.10 -21.74 25.71
N SER A 18 -18.87 -22.11 24.68
CA SER A 18 -20.12 -22.89 24.71
C SER A 18 -21.37 -22.06 25.11
N THR A 19 -22.59 -22.31 24.63
CA THR A 19 -23.20 -23.48 23.99
C THR A 19 -24.56 -23.08 23.42
N SER A 20 -25.05 -23.87 22.46
CA SER A 20 -26.47 -24.23 22.26
C SER A 20 -27.50 -23.18 21.82
N ALA A 21 -28.13 -23.43 20.66
CA ALA A 21 -29.57 -23.26 20.51
C ALA A 21 -30.12 -24.17 19.39
N THR A 22 -30.74 -25.27 19.82
CA THR A 22 -31.56 -26.17 19.02
C THR A 22 -32.97 -25.60 18.81
N LEU A 23 -33.46 -25.66 17.57
CA LEU A 23 -34.82 -25.94 17.09
C LEU A 23 -36.02 -25.77 18.06
N THR A 24 -36.93 -24.85 17.72
CA THR A 24 -38.39 -24.98 17.95
C THR A 24 -39.12 -24.22 16.82
N LYS A 25 -39.70 -24.90 15.81
CA LYS A 25 -41.06 -25.48 15.72
C LYS A 25 -42.21 -24.45 15.58
N SER A 26 -43.01 -24.66 14.53
CA SER A 26 -44.41 -24.19 14.32
C SER A 26 -44.60 -22.78 13.75
N ALA A 27 -45.05 -22.67 12.48
CA ALA A 27 -46.44 -22.37 12.07
C ALA A 27 -46.63 -20.84 11.89
N LEU A 28 -47.25 -20.26 10.86
CA LEU A 28 -48.40 -20.59 10.03
C LEU A 28 -48.28 -19.84 8.68
N VAL A 29 -48.66 -20.53 7.61
CA VAL A 29 -49.48 -20.05 6.47
C VAL A 29 -49.66 -18.53 6.37
N THR A 30 -49.07 -17.91 5.35
CA THR A 30 -49.60 -16.67 4.77
C THR A 30 -50.91 -16.99 4.07
N PRO A 31 -51.92 -16.13 4.19
CA PRO A 31 -52.49 -15.67 2.94
C PRO A 31 -53.00 -14.22 2.97
N ARG A 32 -53.21 -13.75 1.74
CA ARG A 32 -54.26 -12.80 1.34
C ARG A 32 -53.86 -11.33 1.31
N THR A 33 -53.26 -11.01 0.17
CA THR A 33 -53.57 -9.86 -0.70
C THR A 33 -54.74 -8.95 -0.28
N ASN A 34 -54.47 -7.64 -0.39
CA ASN A 34 -55.36 -6.55 -0.85
C ASN A 34 -55.55 -5.40 0.18
N LEU A 35 -54.97 -4.23 -0.12
CA LEU A 35 -55.66 -3.02 -0.62
C LEU A 35 -54.89 -1.72 -0.26
N LEU A 36 -54.48 -1.04 -1.33
CA LEU A 36 -54.47 0.41 -1.57
C LEU A 36 -54.33 1.43 -0.42
N SER A 37 -53.34 2.30 -0.66
CA SER A 37 -53.35 3.78 -0.53
C SER A 37 -53.13 4.44 0.83
N SER A 38 -51.99 5.15 0.94
CA SER A 38 -51.99 6.56 1.36
C SER A 38 -50.66 7.25 0.99
N VAL A 39 -50.80 8.48 0.53
CA VAL A 39 -49.75 9.40 0.08
C VAL A 39 -49.12 10.11 1.29
N ILE A 40 -47.78 9.95 1.40
CA ILE A 40 -46.69 10.88 1.78
C ILE A 40 -46.74 11.71 3.10
N ARG A 41 -45.59 11.58 3.82
CA ARG A 41 -44.83 12.54 4.65
C ARG A 41 -45.16 12.51 6.16
N SER A 42 -44.19 12.28 7.05
CA SER A 42 -42.94 13.01 7.20
C SER A 42 -41.93 12.26 8.08
N ASN A 43 -40.65 12.60 7.89
CA ASN A 43 -39.50 12.39 8.78
C ASN A 43 -39.05 10.96 9.08
N GLY A 44 -37.82 10.65 8.65
CA GLY A 44 -36.97 9.69 9.35
C GLY A 44 -36.21 8.73 8.46
N SER A 45 -35.16 9.23 7.82
CA SER A 45 -33.95 8.46 7.49
C SER A 45 -34.10 7.34 6.48
N SER A 46 -34.04 7.74 5.21
CA SER A 46 -33.54 6.96 4.08
C SER A 46 -32.42 5.99 4.50
N VAL A 47 -32.66 4.70 4.25
CA VAL A 47 -31.64 3.64 4.32
C VAL A 47 -30.48 4.02 3.40
N ASN A 48 -29.44 4.59 4.00
CA ASN A 48 -28.21 4.95 3.33
C ASN A 48 -27.41 3.67 3.07
N TRP A 49 -27.80 2.95 2.03
CA TRP A 49 -26.95 1.97 1.37
C TRP A 49 -25.89 2.74 0.58
N CYS A 50 -24.63 2.31 0.71
CA CYS A 50 -23.41 2.97 0.22
C CYS A 50 -22.83 4.05 1.14
N ALA A 51 -22.45 3.66 2.36
CA ALA A 51 -21.14 4.09 2.86
C ALA A 51 -20.08 3.12 2.31
N PHE A 52 -19.91 3.11 0.98
CA PHE A 52 -18.77 2.47 0.35
C PHE A 52 -17.60 3.43 0.58
N TYR A 53 -16.62 3.04 1.40
CA TYR A 53 -15.40 3.82 1.59
C TYR A 53 -14.63 3.84 0.27
N THR A 54 -14.98 4.75 -0.64
CA THR A 54 -14.09 5.10 -1.74
C THR A 54 -12.96 5.94 -1.15
N THR A 55 -11.96 5.27 -0.56
CA THR A 55 -10.65 5.89 -0.42
C THR A 55 -10.05 5.93 -1.82
N ASN A 56 -9.87 7.12 -2.37
CA ASN A 56 -9.28 7.36 -3.68
C ASN A 56 -7.81 6.93 -3.71
N ASN A 57 -7.54 5.63 -3.69
CA ASN A 57 -6.26 5.10 -4.10
C ASN A 57 -6.54 4.19 -5.29
N SER A 58 -6.57 4.78 -6.49
CA SER A 58 -6.48 3.99 -7.71
C SER A 58 -5.15 3.23 -7.68
N PRO A 59 -5.08 2.00 -8.22
CA PRO A 59 -3.83 1.25 -8.36
C PRO A 59 -2.97 1.82 -9.49
N THR A 60 -2.82 3.14 -9.53
CA THR A 60 -1.96 3.84 -10.49
C THR A 60 -0.62 4.09 -9.81
N LEU A 61 0.48 3.78 -10.51
CA LEU A 61 1.83 4.11 -10.07
C LEU A 61 2.00 5.63 -9.98
N ASP A 62 1.69 6.19 -8.82
CA ASP A 62 1.94 7.60 -8.56
C ASP A 62 3.45 7.86 -8.54
N LYS A 63 3.88 8.88 -9.29
CA LYS A 63 5.30 9.27 -9.42
C LYS A 63 6.01 9.45 -8.06
N SER A 64 5.28 9.91 -7.05
CA SER A 64 5.77 10.06 -5.68
C SER A 64 6.11 8.72 -5.02
N VAL A 65 5.31 7.68 -5.27
CA VAL A 65 5.53 6.33 -4.70
C VAL A 65 6.76 5.71 -5.34
N VAL A 66 6.89 5.79 -6.67
CA VAL A 66 8.06 5.28 -7.40
C VAL A 66 9.34 5.97 -6.92
N LEU A 67 9.33 7.30 -6.81
CA LEU A 67 10.48 8.07 -6.30
C LEU A 67 10.87 7.61 -4.88
N THR A 68 9.88 7.41 -4.00
CA THR A 68 10.13 6.95 -2.63
C THR A 68 10.81 5.58 -2.62
N ARG A 69 10.33 4.64 -3.45
CA ARG A 69 10.94 3.31 -3.57
C ARG A 69 12.34 3.37 -4.16
N VAL A 70 12.55 4.10 -5.26
CA VAL A 70 13.87 4.30 -5.87
C VAL A 70 14.86 4.93 -4.87
N SER A 71 14.42 5.92 -4.09
CA SER A 71 15.24 6.52 -3.03
C SER A 71 15.60 5.50 -1.94
N ASN A 72 14.70 4.59 -1.60
CA ASN A 72 15.00 3.51 -0.65
C ASN A 72 16.07 2.56 -1.22
N ILE A 73 15.97 2.18 -2.50
CA ILE A 73 16.97 1.32 -3.14
C ILE A 73 18.35 2.00 -3.11
N ILE A 74 18.44 3.27 -3.52
CA ILE A 74 19.69 4.03 -3.54
C ILE A 74 20.35 4.09 -2.15
N THR A 75 19.57 4.31 -1.09
CA THR A 75 20.09 4.40 0.29
C THR A 75 20.50 3.06 0.88
N ASN A 76 19.86 1.95 0.46
CA ASN A 76 20.26 0.59 0.83
C ASN A 76 21.56 0.19 0.12
N PHE A 77 21.69 0.56 -1.15
CA PHE A 77 22.82 0.20 -1.99
C PHE A 77 24.11 0.91 -1.55
N ASN A 78 24.03 2.23 -1.29
CA ASN A 78 25.17 3.03 -0.88
C ASN A 78 24.89 3.78 0.43
N SER A 79 25.45 3.28 1.54
CA SER A 79 25.29 3.88 2.87
C SER A 79 25.80 5.33 2.99
N GLN A 80 26.67 5.77 2.07
CA GLN A 80 27.17 7.15 2.02
C GLN A 80 26.17 8.16 1.46
N LEU A 81 25.06 7.70 0.86
CA LEU A 81 24.06 8.55 0.23
C LEU A 81 22.86 8.82 1.15
N LYS A 82 22.84 8.29 2.37
CA LYS A 82 21.76 8.47 3.35
C LYS A 82 21.49 9.93 3.72
N ASP A 83 22.51 10.78 3.65
CA ASP A 83 22.42 12.20 3.97
C ASP A 83 22.25 13.09 2.72
N LYS A 84 22.30 12.51 1.52
CA LYS A 84 22.13 13.26 0.27
C LYS A 84 20.65 13.34 -0.09
N THR A 85 20.19 14.54 -0.47
CA THR A 85 18.83 14.73 -0.95
C THR A 85 18.70 14.19 -2.37
N VAL A 86 17.98 13.08 -2.53
CA VAL A 86 17.63 12.53 -3.85
C VAL A 86 16.42 13.29 -4.39
N THR A 87 16.60 13.95 -5.54
CA THR A 87 15.54 14.64 -6.27
C THR A 87 15.41 14.07 -7.68
N ASN A 88 14.31 14.37 -8.36
CA ASN A 88 14.11 13.92 -9.75
C ASN A 88 15.19 14.39 -10.71
N GLU A 89 15.87 15.50 -10.42
CA GLU A 89 16.90 16.07 -11.29
C GLU A 89 18.30 15.52 -10.97
N THR A 90 18.44 14.71 -9.92
CA THR A 90 19.74 14.16 -9.54
C THR A 90 20.31 13.25 -10.62
N GLN A 91 21.59 13.44 -10.93
CA GLN A 91 22.36 12.62 -11.85
C GLN A 91 23.22 11.61 -11.07
N PHE A 92 23.18 10.34 -11.49
CA PHE A 92 23.88 9.26 -10.80
C PHE A 92 25.41 9.49 -10.76
N ALA A 93 26.00 9.88 -11.88
CA ALA A 93 27.44 10.11 -11.99
C ALA A 93 27.90 11.44 -11.36
N LYS A 94 27.09 12.50 -11.41
CA LYS A 94 27.52 13.84 -10.97
C LYS A 94 27.19 14.14 -9.51
N ASP A 95 25.98 13.84 -9.06
CA ASP A 95 25.51 14.24 -7.72
C ASP A 95 25.73 13.13 -6.70
N LEU A 96 25.47 11.90 -7.11
CA LEU A 96 25.69 10.72 -6.27
C LEU A 96 27.12 10.20 -6.38
N SER A 97 27.83 10.57 -7.46
CA SER A 97 29.21 10.14 -7.74
C SER A 97 29.37 8.62 -7.74
N LEU A 98 28.34 7.93 -8.25
CA LEU A 98 28.37 6.49 -8.47
C LEU A 98 29.33 6.16 -9.61
N ASP A 99 30.06 5.05 -9.48
CA ASP A 99 30.85 4.54 -10.59
C ASP A 99 29.93 3.99 -11.68
N SER A 100 30.44 3.91 -12.90
CA SER A 100 29.77 3.30 -14.06
C SER A 100 29.30 1.86 -13.79
N LEU A 101 30.02 1.10 -12.96
CA LEU A 101 29.60 -0.23 -12.52
C LEU A 101 28.43 -0.17 -11.53
N ASP A 102 28.52 0.73 -10.54
CA ASP A 102 27.47 0.92 -9.53
C ASP A 102 26.15 1.35 -10.16
N THR A 103 26.18 2.13 -11.24
CA THR A 103 24.96 2.53 -11.97
C THR A 103 24.25 1.36 -12.64
N VAL A 104 25.00 0.40 -13.18
CA VAL A 104 24.43 -0.81 -13.80
C VAL A 104 23.83 -1.71 -12.73
N GLU A 105 24.54 -1.92 -11.61
CA GLU A 105 24.03 -2.76 -10.52
C GLU A 105 22.79 -2.15 -9.85
N LEU A 106 22.73 -0.81 -9.72
CA LEU A 106 21.54 -0.11 -9.25
C LEU A 106 20.34 -0.29 -10.18
N LEU A 107 20.54 -0.27 -11.50
CA LEU A 107 19.46 -0.46 -12.48
C LEU A 107 18.90 -1.89 -12.43
N VAL A 108 19.77 -2.90 -12.30
CA VAL A 108 19.34 -4.29 -12.10
C VAL A 108 18.53 -4.44 -10.80
N ALA A 109 18.92 -3.78 -9.72
CA ALA A 109 18.13 -3.80 -8.47
C ALA A 109 16.75 -3.11 -8.62
N ILE A 110 16.66 -2.08 -9.47
CA ILE A 110 15.40 -1.42 -9.79
C ILE A 110 14.52 -2.31 -10.68
N GLU A 111 15.10 -2.98 -11.67
CA GLU A 111 14.42 -3.98 -12.52
C GLU A 111 13.79 -5.10 -11.69
N GLU A 112 14.55 -5.65 -10.74
CA GLU A 112 14.06 -6.69 -9.82
C GLU A 112 12.96 -6.20 -8.86
N GLU A 113 13.04 -4.96 -8.35
CA GLU A 113 12.03 -4.42 -7.43
C GLU A 113 10.68 -4.17 -8.12
N PHE A 114 10.71 -3.70 -9.37
CA PHE A 114 9.50 -3.36 -10.13
C PHE A 114 9.05 -4.44 -11.10
N ASP A 115 9.76 -5.58 -11.19
CA ASP A 115 9.52 -6.71 -12.10
C ASP A 115 9.44 -6.25 -13.58
N ILE A 116 10.38 -5.40 -13.99
CA ILE A 116 10.47 -4.85 -15.35
C ILE A 116 11.78 -5.27 -16.04
N GLU A 117 11.78 -5.25 -17.37
CA GLU A 117 12.96 -5.51 -18.20
C GLU A 117 13.38 -4.21 -18.90
N ILE A 118 14.52 -3.65 -18.52
CA ILE A 118 15.11 -2.48 -19.19
C ILE A 118 16.22 -2.97 -20.12
N PRO A 119 16.13 -2.76 -21.44
CA PRO A 119 17.22 -3.15 -22.33
C PRO A 119 18.45 -2.26 -22.10
N ASP A 120 19.65 -2.84 -22.20
CA ASP A 120 20.94 -2.14 -22.02
C ASP A 120 21.04 -0.83 -22.81
N ASN A 121 20.53 -0.82 -24.04
CA ASN A 121 20.53 0.37 -24.91
C ASN A 121 19.81 1.57 -24.28
N VAL A 122 18.76 1.32 -23.49
CA VAL A 122 18.01 2.36 -22.78
C VAL A 122 18.65 2.62 -21.42
N ALA A 123 19.11 1.58 -20.73
CA ALA A 123 19.79 1.68 -19.44
C ALA A 123 20.99 2.65 -19.48
N ASP A 124 21.80 2.59 -20.54
CA ASP A 124 22.96 3.49 -20.75
C ASP A 124 22.58 4.97 -20.92
N ASP A 125 21.37 5.24 -21.41
CA ASP A 125 20.84 6.59 -21.61
C ASP A 125 20.18 7.16 -20.34
N LEU A 126 19.75 6.30 -19.40
CA LEU A 126 19.11 6.68 -18.14
C LEU A 126 20.12 7.19 -17.09
N LYS A 127 20.53 8.45 -17.22
CA LYS A 127 21.57 9.07 -16.36
C LYS A 127 21.04 9.83 -15.16
N SER A 128 19.72 10.01 -15.06
CA SER A 128 19.07 10.76 -14.00
C SER A 128 17.90 9.99 -13.38
N VAL A 129 17.71 10.17 -12.08
CA VAL A 129 16.62 9.52 -11.31
C VAL A 129 15.25 9.82 -11.92
N GLY A 130 15.02 11.05 -12.38
CA GLY A 130 13.75 11.43 -13.00
C GLY A 130 13.47 10.65 -14.29
N GLN A 131 14.49 10.40 -15.11
CA GLN A 131 14.35 9.62 -16.34
C GLN A 131 14.01 8.17 -16.03
N THR A 132 14.66 7.57 -15.03
CA THR A 132 14.36 6.20 -14.57
C THR A 132 12.93 6.11 -14.05
N VAL A 133 12.48 7.07 -13.23
CA VAL A 133 11.12 7.11 -12.70
C VAL A 133 10.09 7.27 -13.83
N ASP A 134 10.35 8.15 -14.80
CA ASP A 134 9.46 8.35 -15.95
C ASP A 134 9.38 7.10 -16.84
N TYR A 135 10.50 6.37 -16.97
CA TYR A 135 10.52 5.08 -17.66
C TYR A 135 9.68 4.04 -16.92
N ILE A 136 9.82 3.90 -15.61
CA ILE A 136 9.03 2.95 -14.80
C ILE A 136 7.53 3.24 -14.93
N ILE A 137 7.11 4.50 -14.85
CA ILE A 137 5.70 4.89 -14.95
C ILE A 137 5.13 4.61 -16.35
N SER A 138 5.97 4.70 -17.38
CA SER A 138 5.55 4.42 -18.76
C SER A 138 5.28 2.92 -19.00
N ASN A 139 5.78 2.04 -18.13
CA ASN A 139 5.59 0.60 -18.22
C ASN A 139 4.38 0.18 -17.37
N PRO A 140 3.30 -0.36 -17.99
CA PRO A 140 2.07 -0.72 -17.27
C PRO A 140 2.21 -1.98 -16.38
N GLU A 141 3.26 -2.77 -16.59
CA GLU A 141 3.55 -4.00 -15.81
C GLU A 141 4.34 -3.71 -14.52
N ALA A 142 4.82 -2.47 -14.34
CA ALA A 142 5.52 -2.10 -13.11
C ALA A 142 4.56 -2.11 -11.90
N HIS A 143 4.99 -2.65 -10.76
CA HIS A 143 4.18 -2.81 -9.55
C HIS A 143 4.86 -2.28 -8.27
#